data_AF-A0A944QY48-F1
#
_entry.id   AF-A0A944QY48-F1
#
_cell.length_a   1.000
_cell.length_b   1.000
_cell.length_c   1.000
_cell.angle_alpha   90.00
_cell.angle_beta   90.00
_cell.angle_gamma   90.00
#
_symmetry.space_group_name_H-M   'P 1'
#
loop_
_entity.id
_entity.type
_entity.pdbx_description
1 polymer ?
#
loop_
_entity_poly.entity_id
_entity_poly.type
_entity_poly.pdbx_seq_one_letter_code
_entity_poly.pdbx_strand_id
1 'polypeptide(L)'
;MPSPLHTGRLVLTPEDPYLAPEDPGDLIQRLREIGFAGAQLGQGSASYMVGDRFMQLVTFMGCSPAIQYAPDDSDEPFCHLVQSGPHPLPIFLSGRNTTAPRCEACRKRVPQWQVTMGDWAQDPADFTATCPHCGHAQNPASYNWRQSAGCGRYMLCVENIFPQEAIPSARLLNELQRATGNRPWHYFYIQE
;
A
#
# COMPACT_ATOMS: atom_id res chain seq x y z
N MET A 1 -15.21 12.77 -19.03
CA MET A 1 -15.95 13.09 -17.80
C MET A 1 -14.92 13.45 -16.75
N PRO A 2 -15.09 14.56 -15.99
CA PRO A 2 -14.14 14.88 -14.94
C PRO A 2 -14.26 13.78 -13.87
N SER A 3 -13.19 13.02 -13.65
CA SER A 3 -13.09 12.07 -12.55
C SER A 3 -13.47 12.78 -11.25
N PRO A 4 -14.23 12.16 -10.33
CA PRO A 4 -14.35 12.70 -8.99
C PRO A 4 -12.93 12.88 -8.43
N LEU A 5 -12.52 14.14 -8.34
CA LEU A 5 -11.33 14.54 -7.61
C LEU A 5 -11.54 14.11 -6.16
N HIS A 6 -10.50 13.53 -5.55
CA HIS A 6 -10.36 13.16 -4.13
C HIS A 6 -10.82 11.74 -3.76
N THR A 7 -9.88 10.82 -3.53
CA THR A 7 -10.23 9.60 -2.79
C THR A 7 -9.15 9.06 -1.86
N GLY A 8 -7.87 9.17 -2.21
CA GLY A 8 -6.80 8.60 -1.38
C GLY A 8 -6.89 7.08 -1.24
N ARG A 9 -5.80 6.45 -0.82
CA ARG A 9 -5.77 5.01 -0.57
C ARG A 9 -4.85 4.64 0.56
N LEU A 10 -5.26 3.61 1.29
CA LEU A 10 -4.43 2.86 2.22
C LEU A 10 -3.81 1.69 1.47
N VAL A 11 -2.48 1.65 1.41
CA VAL A 11 -1.73 0.60 0.72
C VAL A 11 -1.10 -0.32 1.74
N LEU A 12 -1.33 -1.62 1.60
CA LEU A 12 -0.70 -2.70 2.36
C LEU A 12 0.29 -3.44 1.44
N THR A 13 1.52 -3.65 1.90
CA THR A 13 2.56 -4.35 1.12
C THR A 13 3.58 -5.00 2.07
N PRO A 14 4.30 -6.05 1.63
CA PRO A 14 5.43 -6.59 2.39
C PRO A 14 6.51 -5.53 2.69
N GLU A 15 7.16 -5.63 3.85
CA GLU A 15 8.28 -4.73 4.21
C GLU A 15 9.53 -4.99 3.36
N ASP A 16 9.69 -6.22 2.84
CA ASP A 16 10.65 -6.51 1.79
C ASP A 16 10.02 -6.15 0.43
N PRO A 17 10.45 -5.08 -0.25
CA PRO A 17 9.79 -4.60 -1.47
C PRO A 17 9.91 -5.60 -2.63
N TYR A 18 10.84 -6.57 -2.56
CA TYR A 18 11.03 -7.60 -3.57
C TYR A 18 10.21 -8.86 -3.31
N LEU A 19 9.53 -8.94 -2.16
CA LEU A 19 8.63 -10.04 -1.85
C LEU A 19 7.30 -9.85 -2.59
N ALA A 20 6.84 -10.95 -3.18
CA ALA A 20 5.47 -11.11 -3.62
C ALA A 20 4.93 -12.43 -3.05
N PRO A 21 3.62 -12.56 -2.81
CA PRO A 21 3.00 -13.84 -2.52
C PRO A 21 3.27 -14.82 -3.68
N GLU A 22 3.56 -16.09 -3.37
CA GLU A 22 3.75 -17.13 -4.38
C GLU A 22 2.47 -17.37 -5.19
N ASP A 23 1.32 -17.38 -4.50
CA ASP A 23 -0.01 -17.43 -5.09
C ASP A 23 -0.86 -16.24 -4.57
N PRO A 24 -1.03 -15.19 -5.37
CA PRO A 24 -1.92 -14.07 -5.05
C PRO A 24 -3.39 -14.48 -4.84
N GLY A 25 -3.87 -15.49 -5.56
CA GLY A 25 -5.24 -15.98 -5.45
C GLY A 25 -5.51 -16.61 -4.09
N ASP A 26 -4.59 -17.42 -3.59
CA ASP A 26 -4.66 -17.99 -2.24
C ASP A 26 -4.65 -16.89 -1.16
N LEU A 27 -3.83 -15.84 -1.34
CA LEU A 27 -3.84 -14.70 -0.43
C LEU A 27 -5.21 -14.00 -0.42
N ILE A 28 -5.79 -13.71 -1.58
CA ILE A 28 -7.13 -13.11 -1.66
C ILE A 28 -8.17 -14.02 -1.01
N GLN A 29 -8.11 -15.33 -1.24
CA GLN A 29 -9.03 -16.29 -0.64
C GLN A 29 -8.96 -16.26 0.89
N ARG A 30 -7.75 -16.21 1.47
CA ARG A 30 -7.57 -16.04 2.92
C ARG A 30 -8.14 -14.71 3.43
N LEU A 31 -7.95 -13.62 2.68
CA LEU A 31 -8.52 -12.32 3.01
C LEU A 31 -10.06 -12.34 2.99
N ARG A 32 -10.67 -13.14 2.12
CA ARG A 32 -12.12 -13.39 2.12
C ARG A 32 -12.56 -14.19 3.34
N GLU A 33 -11.83 -15.23 3.71
CA GLU A 33 -12.13 -16.09 4.88
C GLU A 33 -12.12 -15.31 6.21
N ILE A 34 -11.20 -14.36 6.36
CA ILE A 34 -11.16 -13.51 7.56
C ILE A 34 -12.17 -12.35 7.50
N GLY A 35 -12.86 -12.17 6.37
CA GLY A 35 -13.85 -11.12 6.14
C GLY A 35 -13.24 -9.75 5.85
N PHE A 36 -12.00 -9.68 5.33
CA PHE A 36 -11.38 -8.44 4.86
C PHE A 36 -11.81 -8.11 3.43
N ALA A 37 -11.83 -9.11 2.56
CA ALA A 37 -12.25 -8.99 1.16
C ALA A 37 -13.60 -9.68 0.92
N GLY A 38 -14.36 -9.18 -0.05
CA GLY A 38 -15.68 -9.67 -0.43
C GLY A 38 -15.69 -10.33 -1.81
N ALA A 39 -16.76 -10.09 -2.58
CA ALA A 39 -16.89 -10.58 -3.95
C ALA A 39 -16.00 -9.78 -4.92
N GLN A 40 -15.55 -10.42 -6.00
CA GLN A 40 -14.82 -9.77 -7.08
C GLN A 40 -15.73 -8.81 -7.86
N LEU A 41 -15.24 -7.61 -8.13
CA LEU A 41 -15.95 -6.53 -8.82
C LEU A 41 -15.76 -6.68 -10.33
N GLY A 42 -16.62 -7.48 -10.98
CA GLY A 42 -16.54 -7.75 -12.41
C GLY A 42 -15.58 -8.90 -12.76
N GLN A 43 -15.82 -9.52 -13.91
CA GLN A 43 -15.04 -10.69 -14.33
C GLN A 43 -13.61 -10.30 -14.71
N GLY A 44 -12.63 -10.97 -14.09
CA GLY A 44 -11.20 -10.78 -14.38
C GLY A 44 -10.60 -9.49 -13.85
N SER A 45 -11.35 -8.71 -13.06
CA SER A 45 -10.79 -7.52 -12.42
C SER A 45 -9.89 -7.89 -11.24
N ALA A 46 -8.95 -7.01 -10.89
CA ALA A 46 -8.19 -7.12 -9.67
C ALA A 46 -8.88 -6.40 -8.49
N SER A 47 -10.18 -6.13 -8.61
CA SER A 47 -10.95 -5.33 -7.66
C SER A 47 -11.95 -6.20 -6.92
N TYR A 48 -12.15 -5.93 -5.63
CA TYR A 48 -12.99 -6.71 -4.73
C TYR A 48 -13.76 -5.77 -3.81
N MET A 49 -15.01 -6.14 -3.50
CA MET A 49 -15.75 -5.53 -2.40
C MET A 49 -14.94 -5.68 -1.09
N VAL A 50 -15.16 -4.79 -0.13
CA VAL A 50 -14.72 -5.06 1.25
C VAL A 50 -15.57 -6.17 1.87
N GLY A 51 -15.00 -6.92 2.81
CA GLY A 51 -15.69 -8.00 3.51
C GLY A 51 -16.43 -7.55 4.77
N ASP A 52 -17.31 -8.42 5.29
CA ASP A 52 -18.18 -8.12 6.43
C ASP A 52 -17.45 -7.79 7.74
N ARG A 53 -16.16 -8.15 7.85
CA ARG A 53 -15.31 -7.86 9.02
C ARG A 53 -14.30 -6.74 8.76
N PHE A 54 -14.41 -6.03 7.65
CA PHE A 54 -13.49 -4.97 7.27
C PHE A 54 -13.30 -3.93 8.40
N MET A 55 -14.40 -3.46 9.02
CA MET A 55 -14.36 -2.50 10.14
C MET A 55 -13.71 -3.03 11.42
N GLN A 56 -13.61 -4.35 11.57
CA GLN A 56 -12.89 -4.98 12.69
C GLN A 56 -11.39 -5.13 12.38
N LEU A 57 -11.05 -5.14 11.09
CA LEU A 57 -9.70 -5.36 10.58
C LEU A 57 -8.99 -4.05 10.21
N VAL A 58 -9.74 -2.96 10.05
CA VAL A 58 -9.25 -1.60 9.80
C VAL A 58 -9.97 -0.64 10.75
N THR A 59 -9.21 0.04 11.60
CA THR A 59 -9.72 1.00 12.58
C THR A 59 -9.79 2.38 11.96
N PHE A 60 -10.97 2.99 11.97
CA PHE A 60 -11.18 4.35 11.49
C PHE A 60 -11.04 5.37 12.63
N MET A 61 -10.27 6.42 12.40
CA MET A 61 -10.01 7.49 13.35
C MET A 61 -10.96 8.67 13.11
N GLY A 62 -11.75 9.02 14.13
CA GLY A 62 -12.67 10.16 14.09
C GLY A 62 -14.07 9.80 13.54
N CYS A 63 -14.89 10.83 13.30
CA CYS A 63 -16.17 10.69 12.62
C CYS A 63 -15.91 10.54 11.12
N SER A 64 -15.39 9.40 10.67
CA SER A 64 -15.15 9.14 9.25
C SER A 64 -16.45 9.35 8.48
N PRO A 65 -16.55 10.41 7.66
CA PRO A 65 -17.79 10.82 7.05
C PRO A 65 -18.11 9.86 5.91
N ALA A 66 -19.23 9.14 6.04
CA ALA A 66 -19.91 8.42 4.96
C ALA A 66 -19.00 7.54 4.07
N ILE A 67 -18.22 6.63 4.66
CA ILE A 67 -17.62 5.56 3.85
C ILE A 67 -18.75 4.71 3.28
N GLN A 68 -18.93 4.77 1.98
CA GLN A 68 -19.77 3.84 1.26
C GLN A 68 -19.00 2.53 1.07
N TYR A 69 -19.60 1.39 1.42
CA TYR A 69 -18.95 0.07 1.33
C TYR A 69 -19.47 -0.79 0.16
N ALA A 70 -20.45 -0.26 -0.56
CA ALA A 70 -21.06 -0.86 -1.72
C ALA A 70 -21.43 0.24 -2.72
N PRO A 71 -21.44 -0.06 -4.03
CA PRO A 71 -22.00 0.86 -5.00
C PRO A 71 -23.49 1.08 -4.69
N ASP A 72 -23.94 2.32 -4.77
CA ASP A 72 -25.35 2.70 -4.74
C ASP A 72 -25.78 3.27 -6.10
N ASP A 73 -27.06 3.66 -6.21
CA ASP A 73 -27.59 4.27 -7.44
C ASP A 73 -27.06 5.70 -7.70
N SER A 74 -26.23 6.25 -6.80
CA SER A 74 -25.73 7.62 -6.85
C SER A 74 -24.37 7.78 -7.55
N ASP A 75 -23.77 6.68 -8.02
CA ASP A 75 -22.46 6.63 -8.69
C ASP A 75 -21.33 7.24 -7.82
N GLU A 76 -21.53 7.29 -6.50
CA GLU A 76 -20.56 7.81 -5.54
C GLU A 76 -19.37 6.83 -5.33
N PRO A 77 -18.16 7.34 -5.06
CA PRO A 77 -17.02 6.48 -4.78
C PRO A 77 -17.22 5.65 -3.51
N PHE A 78 -17.10 4.33 -3.60
CA PHE A 78 -17.18 3.40 -2.45
C PHE A 78 -15.85 2.69 -2.17
N CYS A 79 -15.61 2.38 -0.89
CA CYS A 79 -14.43 1.66 -0.43
C CYS A 79 -14.40 0.24 -0.99
N HIS A 80 -13.30 -0.07 -1.66
CA HIS A 80 -13.05 -1.38 -2.25
C HIS A 80 -11.57 -1.70 -2.23
N LEU A 81 -11.26 -2.98 -2.34
CA LEU A 81 -9.90 -3.50 -2.38
C LEU A 81 -9.46 -3.69 -3.82
N VAL A 82 -8.29 -3.17 -4.17
CA VAL A 82 -7.62 -3.37 -5.47
C VAL A 82 -6.30 -4.07 -5.23
N GLN A 83 -6.11 -5.20 -5.90
CA GLN A 83 -4.83 -5.88 -5.96
C GLN A 83 -3.97 -5.28 -7.08
N SER A 84 -2.72 -4.95 -6.76
CA SER A 84 -1.72 -4.53 -7.75
C SER A 84 -0.50 -5.45 -7.70
N GLY A 85 -0.14 -6.01 -8.85
CA GLY A 85 0.93 -7.00 -8.98
C GLY A 85 0.43 -8.46 -8.89
N PRO A 86 1.37 -9.42 -8.84
CA PRO A 86 2.80 -9.24 -8.64
C PRO A 86 3.49 -8.60 -9.85
N HIS A 87 4.26 -7.54 -9.60
CA HIS A 87 5.12 -6.89 -10.59
C HIS A 87 6.45 -7.65 -10.73
N PRO A 88 7.11 -7.62 -11.91
CA PRO A 88 8.42 -8.25 -12.07
C PRO A 88 9.49 -7.69 -11.12
N LEU A 89 9.48 -6.36 -10.92
CA LEU A 89 10.35 -5.61 -10.02
C LEU A 89 9.51 -4.67 -9.15
N PRO A 90 10.04 -4.21 -7.99
CA PRO A 90 9.29 -3.30 -7.15
C PRO A 90 9.00 -2.00 -7.87
N ILE A 91 7.80 -1.47 -7.66
CA ILE A 91 7.40 -0.14 -8.13
C ILE A 91 7.30 0.82 -6.94
N PHE A 92 7.55 2.10 -7.19
CA PHE A 92 7.38 3.15 -6.18
C PHE A 92 5.99 3.78 -6.30
N LEU A 93 5.24 3.78 -5.20
CA LEU A 93 3.97 4.50 -5.10
C LEU A 93 4.17 5.76 -4.27
N SER A 94 3.83 6.90 -4.87
CA SER A 94 3.85 8.23 -4.26
C SER A 94 2.63 9.04 -4.68
N GLY A 95 2.30 10.05 -3.87
CA GLY A 95 1.23 11.01 -4.15
C GLY A 95 1.58 12.41 -3.64
N ARG A 96 0.61 13.34 -3.65
CA ARG A 96 0.79 14.71 -3.18
C ARG A 96 1.14 14.79 -1.69
N ASN A 97 0.83 13.75 -0.91
CA ASN A 97 1.17 13.65 0.50
C ASN A 97 2.58 13.11 0.77
N THR A 98 3.32 12.70 -0.27
CA THR A 98 4.66 12.13 -0.11
C THR A 98 5.65 13.16 0.40
N THR A 99 6.37 12.79 1.46
CA THR A 99 7.40 13.63 2.08
C THR A 99 8.78 13.01 1.95
N ALA A 100 9.83 13.82 2.17
CA ALA A 100 11.20 13.33 2.08
C ALA A 100 11.44 12.12 3.00
N PRO A 101 11.93 10.99 2.46
CA PRO A 101 12.16 9.79 3.24
C PRO A 101 13.34 9.98 4.20
N ARG A 102 13.54 9.00 5.07
CA ARG A 102 14.70 8.94 5.97
C ARG A 102 15.57 7.75 5.63
N CYS A 103 16.88 7.98 5.74
CA CYS A 103 17.89 6.92 5.69
C CYS A 103 17.59 5.86 6.77
N GLU A 104 17.68 4.58 6.42
CA GLU A 104 17.43 3.48 7.35
C GLU A 104 18.43 3.48 8.51
N ALA A 105 19.70 3.81 8.24
CA ALA A 105 20.79 3.80 9.21
C ALA A 105 20.78 5.05 10.12
N CYS A 106 20.93 6.26 9.57
CA CYS A 106 21.10 7.48 10.38
C CYS A 106 19.80 8.23 10.67
N ARG A 107 18.67 7.81 10.08
CA ARG A 107 17.33 8.40 10.25
C ARG A 107 17.19 9.87 9.84
N LYS A 108 18.25 10.50 9.29
CA LYS A 108 18.18 11.84 8.69
C LYS A 108 17.40 11.80 7.38
N ARG A 109 16.74 12.92 7.07
CA ARG A 109 15.98 13.07 5.82
C ARG A 109 16.93 12.98 4.63
N VAL A 110 16.55 12.23 3.59
CA VAL A 110 17.32 12.12 2.35
C VAL A 110 16.94 13.29 1.45
N PRO A 111 17.86 14.22 1.14
CA PRO A 111 17.61 15.29 0.17
C PRO A 111 17.55 14.72 -1.25
N GLN A 112 16.94 15.46 -2.18
CA GLN A 112 16.87 15.11 -3.62
C GLN A 112 16.33 13.70 -3.90
N TRP A 113 15.50 13.17 -2.99
CA TRP A 113 14.96 11.82 -3.08
C TRP A 113 14.18 11.58 -4.38
N GLN A 114 13.55 12.60 -4.96
CA GLN A 114 12.81 12.47 -6.22
C GLN A 114 13.72 12.05 -7.36
N VAL A 115 14.91 12.65 -7.46
CA VAL A 115 15.91 12.31 -8.48
C VAL A 115 16.41 10.89 -8.25
N THR A 116 16.79 10.57 -7.01
CA THR A 116 17.24 9.23 -6.65
C THR A 116 16.19 8.15 -6.93
N MET A 117 14.91 8.42 -6.67
CA MET A 117 13.83 7.49 -6.99
C MET A 117 13.58 7.39 -8.51
N GLY A 118 13.77 8.48 -9.26
CA GLY A 118 13.72 8.46 -10.72
C GLY A 118 14.82 7.59 -11.34
N ASP A 119 16.04 7.69 -10.81
CA ASP A 119 17.17 6.86 -11.23
C ASP A 119 16.96 5.39 -10.83
N TRP A 120 16.55 5.15 -9.58
CA TRP A 120 16.23 3.80 -9.08
C TRP A 120 15.14 3.12 -9.92
N ALA A 121 14.13 3.86 -10.37
CA ALA A 121 13.04 3.29 -11.18
C ALA A 121 13.52 2.75 -12.54
N GLN A 122 14.70 3.16 -13.03
CA GLN A 122 15.28 2.62 -14.27
C GLN A 122 15.95 1.25 -14.05
N ASP A 123 16.48 0.99 -12.85
CA ASP A 123 17.12 -0.27 -12.49
C ASP A 123 16.87 -0.66 -11.01
N PRO A 124 15.63 -1.06 -10.65
CA PRO A 124 15.29 -1.30 -9.26
C PRO A 124 16.05 -2.47 -8.62
N ALA A 125 16.59 -3.41 -9.39
CA ALA A 125 17.16 -4.65 -8.86
C ALA A 125 18.48 -4.40 -8.11
N ASP A 126 19.38 -3.63 -8.72
CA ASP A 126 20.76 -3.48 -8.24
C ASP A 126 21.11 -2.05 -7.82
N PHE A 127 20.20 -1.09 -8.03
CA PHE A 127 20.46 0.31 -7.72
C PHE A 127 20.66 0.55 -6.22
N THR A 128 21.76 1.23 -5.90
CA THR A 128 22.13 1.61 -4.53
C THR A 128 22.41 3.10 -4.47
N ALA A 129 21.86 3.77 -3.46
CA ALA A 129 22.11 5.17 -3.18
C ALA A 129 22.92 5.33 -1.88
N THR A 130 23.89 6.25 -1.91
CA THR A 130 24.70 6.60 -0.75
C THR A 130 24.05 7.74 0.02
N CYS A 131 23.80 7.55 1.31
CA CYS A 131 23.26 8.59 2.16
C CYS A 131 24.26 9.76 2.30
N PRO A 132 23.89 11.00 1.96
CA PRO A 132 24.82 12.15 2.01
C PRO A 132 25.20 12.57 3.43
N HIS A 133 24.53 12.03 4.45
CA HIS A 133 24.79 12.38 5.85
C HIS A 133 25.65 11.39 6.62
N CYS A 134 25.67 10.12 6.22
CA CYS A 134 26.36 9.06 6.96
C CYS A 134 27.16 8.10 6.06
N GLY A 135 27.07 8.23 4.74
CA GLY A 135 27.75 7.34 3.79
C GLY A 135 27.13 5.96 3.66
N HIS A 136 26.05 5.64 4.39
CA HIS A 136 25.39 4.34 4.30
C HIS A 136 24.81 4.13 2.90
N ALA A 137 25.25 3.06 2.24
CA ALA A 137 24.76 2.60 0.95
C ALA A 137 23.49 1.76 1.20
N GLN A 138 22.37 2.13 0.59
CA GLN A 138 21.11 1.42 0.73
C GLN A 138 20.31 1.46 -0.56
N ASN A 139 19.44 0.47 -0.74
CA ASN A 139 18.49 0.49 -1.84
C ASN A 139 17.39 1.55 -1.53
N PRO A 140 17.09 2.50 -2.43
CA PRO A 140 16.02 3.48 -2.20
C PRO A 140 14.64 2.88 -1.89
N ALA A 141 14.40 1.62 -2.29
CA ALA A 141 13.18 0.89 -1.94
C ALA A 141 13.04 0.63 -0.43
N SER A 142 14.14 0.58 0.34
CA SER A 142 14.13 0.37 1.81
C SER A 142 14.07 1.67 2.62
N TYR A 143 14.03 2.82 1.94
CA TYR A 143 13.90 4.12 2.60
C TYR A 143 12.68 4.16 3.52
N ASN A 144 12.83 4.87 4.66
CA ASN A 144 11.73 5.04 5.58
C ASN A 144 10.87 6.26 5.19
N TRP A 145 9.74 5.98 4.53
CA TRP A 145 8.80 6.97 4.03
C TRP A 145 7.77 7.47 5.06
N ARG A 146 7.83 7.00 6.31
CA ARG A 146 6.88 7.36 7.39
C ARG A 146 5.42 7.31 6.94
N GLN A 147 5.03 6.24 6.23
CA GLN A 147 3.66 6.02 5.73
C GLN A 147 3.18 7.04 4.68
N SER A 148 4.07 7.85 4.08
CA SER A 148 3.71 8.83 3.04
C SER A 148 3.98 8.35 1.59
N ALA A 149 4.60 7.18 1.45
CA ALA A 149 4.89 6.48 0.20
C ALA A 149 5.44 5.08 0.52
N GLY A 150 5.71 4.27 -0.49
CA GLY A 150 6.37 2.98 -0.32
C GLY A 150 6.72 2.31 -1.64
N CYS A 151 7.54 1.26 -1.57
CA CYS A 151 7.89 0.43 -2.71
C CYS A 151 7.42 -1.01 -2.48
N GLY A 152 7.12 -1.73 -3.56
CA GLY A 152 6.83 -3.15 -3.47
C GLY A 152 6.52 -3.79 -4.81
N ARG A 153 6.55 -5.12 -4.87
CA ARG A 153 6.09 -5.89 -6.03
C ARG A 153 4.61 -6.27 -5.95
N TYR A 154 4.05 -6.26 -4.75
CA TYR A 154 2.67 -6.66 -4.52
C TYR A 154 2.01 -5.71 -3.54
N MET A 155 0.86 -5.19 -3.91
CA MET A 155 0.10 -4.26 -3.08
C MET A 155 -1.37 -4.64 -3.02
N LEU A 156 -1.93 -4.38 -1.84
CA LEU A 156 -3.35 -4.38 -1.58
C LEU A 156 -3.75 -2.94 -1.28
N CYS A 157 -4.41 -2.30 -2.23
CA CYS A 157 -4.86 -0.92 -2.16
C CYS A 157 -6.32 -0.89 -1.71
N VAL A 158 -6.58 -0.32 -0.54
CA VAL A 158 -7.94 0.00 -0.11
C VAL A 158 -8.24 1.42 -0.58
N GLU A 159 -9.08 1.52 -1.61
CA GLU A 159 -9.46 2.78 -2.23
C GLU A 159 -10.44 3.57 -1.36
N ASN A 160 -10.46 4.89 -1.56
CA ASN A 160 -11.34 5.84 -0.88
C ASN A 160 -11.07 5.91 0.64
N ILE A 161 -9.78 5.95 0.98
CA ILE A 161 -9.28 6.09 2.36
C ILE A 161 -8.31 7.26 2.43
N PHE A 162 -8.63 8.29 3.22
CA PHE A 162 -7.72 9.43 3.38
C PHE A 162 -6.52 9.08 4.28
N PRO A 163 -5.38 9.78 4.11
CA PRO A 163 -4.22 9.57 4.96
C PRO A 163 -4.56 9.70 6.46
N GLN A 164 -4.13 8.71 7.24
CA GLN A 164 -4.36 8.60 8.70
C GLN A 164 -5.82 8.42 9.13
N GLU A 165 -6.75 8.31 8.18
CA GLU A 165 -8.16 8.06 8.49
C GLU A 165 -8.39 6.62 8.95
N ALA A 166 -7.63 5.68 8.38
CA ALA A 166 -7.82 4.25 8.62
C ALA A 166 -6.49 3.56 8.93
N ILE A 167 -6.46 2.72 9.97
CA ILE A 167 -5.27 2.00 10.43
C ILE A 167 -5.54 0.50 10.37
N PRO A 168 -4.75 -0.29 9.61
CA PRO A 168 -4.79 -1.75 9.66
C PRO A 168 -4.61 -2.27 11.09
N SER A 169 -5.48 -3.18 11.51
CA SER A 169 -5.32 -3.89 12.77
C SER A 169 -4.09 -4.81 12.76
N ALA A 170 -3.53 -5.07 13.94
CA ALA A 170 -2.47 -6.07 14.09
C ALA A 170 -2.92 -7.46 13.60
N ARG A 171 -4.22 -7.79 13.75
CA ARG A 171 -4.78 -9.03 13.25
C ARG A 171 -4.64 -9.14 11.73
N LEU A 172 -5.02 -8.11 10.98
CA LEU A 172 -4.89 -8.09 9.52
C LEU A 172 -3.43 -8.25 9.09
N LEU A 173 -2.52 -7.48 9.68
CA LEU A 173 -1.09 -7.56 9.37
C LEU A 173 -0.50 -8.95 9.68
N ASN A 174 -0.91 -9.58 10.78
CA ASN A 174 -0.47 -10.92 11.14
C ASN A 174 -0.97 -11.99 10.15
N GLU A 175 -2.21 -11.89 9.67
CA GLU A 175 -2.74 -12.81 8.66
C GLU A 175 -2.02 -12.65 7.31
N LEU A 176 -1.75 -11.41 6.90
CA LEU A 176 -0.94 -11.12 5.71
C LEU A 176 0.47 -11.71 5.84
N GLN A 177 1.12 -11.48 6.98
CA GLN A 177 2.45 -12.04 7.28
C GLN A 177 2.47 -13.56 7.20
N ARG A 178 1.48 -14.25 7.80
CA ARG A 178 1.36 -15.72 7.75
C ARG A 178 1.16 -16.23 6.32
N ALA A 179 0.33 -15.55 5.54
CA ALA A 179 0.06 -15.91 4.16
C ALA A 179 1.28 -15.72 3.25
N THR A 180 2.24 -14.87 3.63
CA THR A 180 3.50 -14.65 2.89
C THR A 180 4.72 -15.19 3.64
N GLY A 181 4.67 -16.44 4.09
CA GLY A 181 5.84 -17.12 4.65
C GLY A 181 6.41 -16.48 5.92
N ASN A 182 5.56 -15.90 6.77
CA ASN A 182 5.92 -15.18 7.99
C ASN A 182 6.80 -13.93 7.78
N ARG A 183 6.75 -13.31 6.60
CA ARG A 183 7.45 -12.04 6.30
C ARG A 183 6.60 -10.83 6.72
N PRO A 184 7.19 -9.80 7.35
CA PRO A 184 6.44 -8.66 7.86
C PRO A 184 5.78 -7.86 6.74
N TRP A 185 4.62 -7.29 7.05
CA TRP A 185 3.89 -6.36 6.20
C TRP A 185 3.81 -5.00 6.88
N HIS A 186 3.77 -3.95 6.07
CA HIS A 186 3.51 -2.60 6.54
C HIS A 186 2.42 -1.95 5.69
N TYR A 187 2.13 -0.69 6.01
CA TYR A 187 1.20 0.12 5.25
C TYR A 187 1.68 1.55 5.09
N PHE A 188 1.08 2.24 4.12
CA PHE A 188 1.26 3.67 3.87
C PHE A 188 0.02 4.24 3.17
N TYR A 189 -0.02 5.55 3.02
CA TYR A 189 -1.14 6.25 2.39
C TYR A 189 -0.67 7.01 1.16
N ILE A 190 -1.50 6.99 0.11
CA ILE A 190 -1.31 7.81 -1.09
C ILE A 190 -2.50 8.74 -1.21
N GLN A 191 -2.22 10.00 -1.54
CA GLN A 191 -3.23 10.99 -1.88
C GLN A 191 -2.90 11.56 -3.26
N GLU A 192 -3.85 11.49 -4.19
CA GLU A 192 -3.71 12.07 -5.54
C GLU A 192 -3.97 13.58 -5.55
#